data_AF-A0A925Z003-F1
#
_entry.id   AF-A0A925Z003-F1
#
_cell.length_a   1.000
_cell.length_b   1.000
_cell.length_c   1.000
_cell.angle_alpha   90.00
_cell.angle_beta   90.00
_cell.angle_gamma   90.00
#
_symmetry.space_group_name_H-M   'P 1'
#
loop_
_entity.id
_entity.type
_entity.pdbx_description
1 polymer ?
#
loop_
_entity_poly.entity_id
_entity_poly.type
_entity_poly.pdbx_seq_one_letter_code
_entity_poly.pdbx_strand_id
1 'polypeptide(L)'
;PLQQFLYAEEYFFDQIKTIPQHIKIAAMGNETASAIHERGYKTDFIGDADIKRTADLFSSIAKNSSVCFPQALHAKEELMNYLDKSIAVIKLPVYDNKIKLHEPVSQHDILVFTSPMNVDGYLFTNTIQSSNILIAIGRTTQEHLQAKRFKNVLTPPVTNLLSVADMICGL
;
A
#
# COMPACT_ATOMS: atom_id res chain seq x y z
N PRO A 1 3.67 12.73 -12.95
CA PRO A 1 4.54 11.84 -12.12
C PRO A 1 3.68 10.81 -11.38
N LEU A 2 3.75 9.55 -11.80
CA LEU A 2 3.02 8.45 -11.17
C LEU A 2 3.34 8.43 -9.67
N GLN A 3 2.28 8.32 -8.87
CA GLN A 3 2.35 8.17 -7.44
C GLN A 3 2.97 6.79 -7.17
N GLN A 4 4.29 6.76 -6.90
CA GLN A 4 4.98 5.56 -6.45
C GLN A 4 4.20 5.01 -5.26
N PHE A 5 3.66 3.80 -5.40
CA PHE A 5 3.36 2.97 -4.24
C PHE A 5 4.69 2.77 -3.53
N LEU A 6 4.91 3.49 -2.43
CA LEU A 6 6.19 3.46 -1.72
C LEU A 6 6.27 2.13 -0.97
N TYR A 7 7.10 1.23 -1.49
CA TYR A 7 7.32 -0.11 -0.98
C TYR A 7 8.25 -0.03 0.26
N ALA A 8 7.82 -0.62 1.38
CA ALA A 8 8.56 -0.52 2.66
C ALA A 8 9.94 -1.16 2.58
N GLU A 9 10.08 -2.21 1.77
CA GLU A 9 11.32 -2.87 1.44
C GLU A 9 12.36 -1.89 0.87
N GLU A 10 11.98 -1.00 -0.04
CA GLU A 10 12.93 -0.07 -0.67
C GLU A 10 13.52 0.89 0.36
N TYR A 11 12.66 1.56 1.12
CA TYR A 11 13.08 2.49 2.17
C TYR A 11 13.92 1.82 3.24
N PHE A 12 13.58 0.58 3.61
CA PHE A 12 14.34 -0.16 4.58
C PHE A 12 15.76 -0.44 4.07
N PHE A 13 15.88 -1.01 2.87
CA PHE A 13 17.18 -1.37 2.29
C PHE A 13 18.06 -0.17 1.98
N ASP A 14 17.49 0.98 1.63
CA ASP A 14 18.25 2.22 1.41
C ASP A 14 18.84 2.79 2.72
N GLN A 15 18.23 2.45 3.87
CA GLN A 15 18.67 2.91 5.19
C GLN A 15 19.66 1.96 5.87
N ILE A 16 19.87 0.75 5.34
CA ILE A 16 20.78 -0.24 5.90
C ILE A 16 21.92 -0.56 4.94
N LYS A 17 23.11 -0.84 5.49
CA LYS A 17 24.27 -1.23 4.67
C LYS A 17 24.24 -2.70 4.31
N THR A 18 23.98 -3.56 5.30
CA THR A 18 24.01 -5.02 5.18
C THR A 18 23.06 -5.64 6.19
N ILE A 19 22.37 -6.72 5.80
CA ILE A 19 21.69 -7.61 6.75
C ILE A 19 22.67 -8.73 7.17
N PRO A 20 22.83 -9.02 8.47
CA PRO A 20 23.62 -10.16 8.92
C PRO A 20 23.09 -11.48 8.36
N GLN A 21 23.98 -12.39 7.94
CA GLN A 21 23.60 -13.64 7.26
C GLN A 21 22.71 -14.59 8.08
N HIS A 22 22.70 -14.47 9.41
CA HIS A 22 21.87 -15.30 10.28
C HIS A 22 20.41 -14.80 10.39
N ILE A 23 20.11 -13.60 9.87
CA ILE A 23 18.77 -13.04 9.88
C ILE A 23 17.99 -13.63 8.70
N LYS A 24 16.84 -14.22 9.02
CA LYS A 24 15.89 -14.70 8.02
C LYS A 24 15.01 -13.56 7.52
N ILE A 25 14.68 -13.58 6.23
CA ILE A 25 13.88 -12.53 5.59
C ILE A 25 12.58 -13.14 5.08
N ALA A 26 11.46 -12.53 5.43
CA ALA A 26 10.15 -12.91 4.93
C ALA A 26 9.59 -11.82 4.01
N ALA A 27 8.98 -12.22 2.90
CA ALA A 27 8.23 -11.34 2.01
C ALA A 27 6.74 -11.57 2.17
N MET A 28 5.95 -10.49 2.12
CA MET A 28 4.49 -10.59 2.16
C MET A 28 3.89 -11.25 0.92
N GLY A 29 4.59 -11.19 -0.21
CA GLY A 29 4.16 -11.79 -1.47
C GLY A 29 5.27 -11.77 -2.52
N ASN A 30 4.97 -12.29 -3.70
CA ASN A 30 5.95 -12.48 -4.78
C ASN A 30 6.59 -11.17 -5.28
N GLU A 31 5.84 -10.07 -5.31
CA GLU A 31 6.38 -8.75 -5.72
C GLU A 31 7.46 -8.27 -4.75
N THR A 32 7.15 -8.24 -3.45
CA THR A 32 8.12 -7.90 -2.40
C THR A 32 9.31 -8.87 -2.39
N ALA A 33 9.07 -10.17 -2.62
CA ALA A 33 10.16 -11.14 -2.71
C ALA A 33 11.12 -10.82 -3.86
N SER A 34 10.57 -10.48 -5.03
CA SER A 34 11.36 -10.10 -6.21
C SER A 34 12.19 -8.85 -5.93
N ALA A 35 11.60 -7.82 -5.31
CA ALA A 35 12.30 -6.59 -4.93
C ALA A 35 13.41 -6.81 -3.88
N ILE A 36 13.26 -7.80 -3.00
CA ILE A 36 14.31 -8.24 -2.06
C ILE A 36 15.44 -8.95 -2.83
N HIS A 37 15.10 -9.82 -3.77
CA HIS A 37 16.07 -10.58 -4.57
C HIS A 37 16.92 -9.70 -5.47
N GLU A 38 16.32 -8.67 -6.08
CA GLU A 38 17.04 -7.67 -6.89
C GLU A 38 18.11 -6.92 -6.09
N ARG A 39 17.94 -6.82 -4.76
CA ARG A 39 18.91 -6.23 -3.84
C ARG A 39 19.98 -7.22 -3.35
N GLY A 40 20.00 -8.44 -3.89
CA GLY A 40 20.98 -9.48 -3.57
C GLY A 40 20.67 -10.28 -2.30
N TYR A 41 19.49 -10.11 -1.72
CA TYR A 41 19.05 -10.87 -0.53
C TYR A 41 18.15 -12.04 -0.93
N LYS A 42 18.08 -13.07 -0.08
CA LYS A 42 17.16 -14.20 -0.26
C LYS A 42 16.03 -14.12 0.74
N THR A 43 14.87 -14.66 0.37
CA THR A 43 13.70 -14.79 1.24
C THR A 43 13.57 -16.23 1.73
N ASP A 44 13.37 -16.40 3.03
CA ASP A 44 13.11 -17.68 3.70
C ASP A 44 11.62 -18.03 3.75
N PHE A 45 10.75 -17.04 3.53
CA PHE A 45 9.30 -17.19 3.48
C PHE A 45 8.71 -16.19 2.49
N ILE A 46 7.69 -16.61 1.76
CA ILE A 46 6.91 -15.75 0.86
C ILE A 46 5.43 -16.03 1.16
N GLY A 47 4.69 -14.99 1.55
CA GLY A 47 3.25 -15.05 1.74
C GLY A 47 2.48 -15.21 0.43
N ASP A 48 1.20 -15.55 0.56
CA ASP A 48 0.25 -15.55 -0.55
C ASP A 48 -0.77 -14.42 -0.41
N ALA A 49 -1.76 -14.37 -1.32
CA ALA A 49 -2.78 -13.33 -1.32
C ALA A 49 -3.76 -13.43 -0.12
N ASP A 50 -3.79 -14.55 0.60
CA ASP A 50 -4.63 -14.73 1.77
C ASP A 50 -3.84 -14.37 3.04
N ILE A 51 -4.17 -13.21 3.62
CA ILE A 51 -3.50 -12.67 4.81
C ILE A 51 -3.57 -13.63 5.98
N LYS A 52 -4.71 -14.30 6.19
CA LYS A 52 -4.91 -15.18 7.34
C LYS A 52 -4.07 -16.44 7.16
N ARG A 53 -4.14 -17.06 5.98
CA ARG A 53 -3.32 -18.24 5.67
C ARG A 53 -1.83 -17.93 5.75
N THR A 54 -1.43 -16.77 5.24
CA THR A 54 -0.05 -16.27 5.33
C THR A 54 0.39 -16.13 6.79
N ALA A 55 -0.44 -15.53 7.65
CA ALA A 55 -0.14 -15.40 9.08
C ALA A 55 -0.03 -16.75 9.80
N ASP A 56 -0.90 -17.70 9.50
CA ASP A 56 -0.90 -19.04 10.10
C ASP A 56 0.38 -19.82 9.73
N LEU A 57 0.75 -19.79 8.44
CA LEU A 57 1.97 -20.44 7.93
C LEU A 57 3.23 -19.77 8.48
N PHE A 58 3.28 -18.44 8.46
CA PHE A 58 4.40 -17.69 9.01
C PHE A 58 4.56 -17.93 10.50
N SER A 59 3.46 -18.01 11.25
CA SER A 59 3.47 -18.24 12.69
C SER A 59 4.11 -19.58 13.06
N SER A 60 3.93 -20.59 12.21
CA SER A 60 4.54 -21.90 12.39
C SER A 60 6.08 -21.85 12.27
N ILE A 61 6.59 -20.92 11.48
CA ILE A 61 8.03 -20.75 11.21
C ILE A 61 8.69 -19.81 12.24
N ALA A 62 7.98 -18.75 12.62
CA ALA A 62 8.49 -17.69 13.49
C ALA A 62 8.19 -17.88 14.99
N LYS A 63 7.60 -19.02 15.37
CA LYS A 63 7.20 -19.31 16.75
C LYS A 63 8.31 -19.03 17.77
N ASN A 64 7.95 -18.37 18.88
CA ASN A 64 8.89 -17.95 19.94
C ASN A 64 10.09 -17.10 19.46
N SER A 65 9.97 -16.43 18.31
CA SER A 65 11.03 -15.57 17.76
C SER A 65 10.62 -14.10 17.81
N SER A 66 11.61 -13.21 17.67
CA SER A 66 11.35 -11.78 17.42
C SER A 66 11.31 -11.51 15.93
N VAL A 67 10.28 -10.81 15.47
CA VAL A 67 10.09 -10.46 14.06
C VAL A 67 10.02 -8.94 13.94
N CYS A 68 10.91 -8.37 13.13
CA CYS A 68 10.88 -6.96 12.78
C CYS A 68 10.06 -6.76 11.50
N PHE A 69 9.13 -5.81 11.53
CA PHE A 69 8.33 -5.39 10.39
C PHE A 69 8.75 -3.97 9.98
N PRO A 70 9.62 -3.81 8.97
CA PRO A 70 9.80 -2.55 8.28
C PRO A 70 8.48 -2.16 7.59
N GLN A 71 7.94 -1.00 7.93
CA GLN A 71 6.63 -0.58 7.43
C GLN A 71 6.44 0.94 7.43
N ALA A 72 5.34 1.41 6.83
CA ALA A 72 4.91 2.79 6.98
C ALA A 72 4.57 3.10 8.45
N LEU A 73 4.78 4.35 8.88
CA LEU A 73 4.43 4.81 10.24
C LEU A 73 2.96 4.52 10.61
N HIS A 74 2.07 4.54 9.62
CA HIS A 74 0.63 4.31 9.77
C HIS A 74 0.14 3.10 8.94
N ALA A 75 0.93 2.02 8.93
CA ALA A 75 0.58 0.79 8.22
C ALA A 75 -0.62 0.07 8.85
N LYS A 76 -1.35 -0.68 8.02
CA LYS A 76 -2.41 -1.58 8.50
C LYS A 76 -1.79 -2.78 9.21
N GLU A 77 -2.38 -3.15 10.34
CA GLU A 77 -1.85 -4.21 11.22
C GLU A 77 -2.59 -5.55 11.06
N GLU A 78 -3.35 -5.72 9.97
CA GLU A 78 -4.27 -6.85 9.78
C GLU A 78 -3.58 -8.21 9.89
N LEU A 79 -2.40 -8.38 9.28
CA LEU A 79 -1.59 -9.59 9.41
C LEU A 79 -1.22 -9.88 10.87
N MET A 80 -0.81 -8.85 11.63
CA MET A 80 -0.34 -8.99 13.00
C MET A 80 -1.45 -9.49 13.94
N ASN A 81 -2.71 -9.19 13.61
CA ASN A 81 -3.86 -9.68 14.37
C ASN A 81 -4.04 -11.20 14.30
N TYR A 82 -3.47 -11.86 13.29
CA TYR A 82 -3.54 -13.30 13.08
C TYR A 82 -2.26 -14.03 13.52
N LEU A 83 -1.20 -13.33 13.93
CA LEU A 83 0.04 -13.96 14.35
C LEU A 83 -0.08 -14.66 15.71
N ASP A 84 0.67 -15.74 15.87
CA ASP A 84 0.80 -16.42 17.16
C ASP A 84 1.41 -15.48 18.21
N LYS A 85 0.81 -15.46 19.40
CA LYS A 85 1.17 -14.55 20.51
C LYS A 85 2.57 -14.77 21.07
N SER A 86 3.22 -15.90 20.76
CA SER A 86 4.61 -16.16 21.13
C SER A 86 5.61 -15.36 20.30
N ILE A 87 5.17 -14.74 19.21
CA ILE A 87 6.02 -13.94 18.33
C ILE A 87 6.16 -12.54 18.92
N ALA A 88 7.38 -12.13 19.22
CA ALA A 88 7.67 -10.76 19.64
C ALA A 88 7.73 -9.85 18.40
N VAL A 89 6.65 -9.10 18.17
CA VAL A 89 6.53 -8.19 17.02
C VAL A 89 7.22 -6.86 17.32
N ILE A 90 8.19 -6.49 16.48
CA ILE A 90 8.89 -5.20 16.50
C ILE A 90 8.46 -4.43 15.25
N LYS A 91 7.85 -3.26 15.43
CA LYS A 91 7.44 -2.38 14.34
C LYS A 91 8.55 -1.37 14.07
N LEU A 92 9.07 -1.35 12.84
CA LEU A 92 10.09 -0.40 12.42
C LEU A 92 9.51 0.55 11.37
N PRO A 93 9.10 1.77 11.74
CA PRO A 93 8.65 2.74 10.76
C PRO A 93 9.84 3.20 9.90
N VAL A 94 9.79 2.92 8.59
CA VAL A 94 10.88 3.27 7.64
C VAL A 94 10.51 4.41 6.71
N TYR A 95 9.24 4.78 6.65
CA TYR A 95 8.77 6.00 6.00
C TYR A 95 7.45 6.48 6.62
N ASP A 96 7.11 7.73 6.36
CA ASP A 96 5.86 8.35 6.80
C ASP A 96 5.14 8.95 5.58
N ASN A 97 3.92 8.48 5.32
CA ASN A 97 3.10 9.01 4.25
C ASN A 97 2.64 10.42 4.64
N LYS A 98 3.11 11.43 3.90
CA LYS A 98 2.60 12.80 4.02
C LYS A 98 1.60 13.10 2.93
N ILE A 99 0.55 13.83 3.30
CA ILE A 99 -0.38 14.38 2.32
C ILE A 99 0.42 15.30 1.40
N LYS A 100 0.44 14.98 0.12
CA LYS A 100 1.02 15.83 -0.90
C LYS A 100 -0.06 16.78 -1.41
N LEU A 101 0.14 18.07 -1.18
CA LEU A 101 -0.73 19.10 -1.73
C LEU A 101 -0.54 19.14 -3.25
N HIS A 102 -1.65 19.26 -3.97
CA HIS A 102 -1.61 19.43 -5.42
C HIS A 102 -1.55 20.91 -5.74
N GLU A 103 -0.84 21.27 -6.81
CA GLU A 103 -0.97 22.60 -7.38
C GLU A 103 -2.40 22.78 -7.94
N PRO A 104 -2.89 24.01 -8.08
CA PRO A 104 -4.13 24.27 -8.80
C PRO A 104 -4.04 23.67 -10.19
N VAL A 105 -4.97 22.78 -10.53
CA VAL A 105 -5.05 22.17 -11.85
C VAL A 105 -6.10 22.90 -12.70
N SER A 106 -5.93 22.90 -14.02
CA SER A 106 -6.93 23.40 -14.97
C SER A 106 -8.21 22.58 -14.90
N GLN A 107 -9.24 22.94 -15.68
CA GLN A 107 -10.44 22.08 -15.77
C GLN A 107 -10.10 20.74 -16.43
N HIS A 108 -10.58 19.66 -15.82
CA HIS A 108 -10.45 18.27 -16.30
C HIS A 108 -11.81 17.59 -16.20
N ASP A 109 -12.17 16.76 -17.17
CA ASP A 109 -13.45 16.05 -17.15
C ASP A 109 -13.42 14.84 -16.20
N ILE A 110 -12.28 14.17 -16.09
CA ILE A 110 -12.11 12.94 -15.30
C ILE A 110 -11.06 13.16 -14.22
N LEU A 111 -11.41 12.85 -12.97
CA LEU A 111 -10.52 12.88 -11.82
C LEU A 111 -10.31 11.47 -11.28
N VAL A 112 -9.06 11.01 -11.30
CA VAL A 112 -8.67 9.70 -10.79
C VAL A 112 -7.97 9.86 -9.44
N PHE A 113 -8.46 9.15 -8.43
CA PHE A 113 -7.90 9.14 -7.09
C PHE A 113 -7.38 7.75 -6.72
N THR A 114 -6.12 7.69 -6.29
CA THR A 114 -5.42 6.43 -6.00
C THR A 114 -5.36 6.10 -4.50
N SER A 115 -5.71 7.05 -3.63
CA SER A 115 -5.77 6.85 -2.18
C SER A 115 -6.63 7.92 -1.47
N PRO A 116 -7.10 7.67 -0.23
CA PRO A 116 -7.75 8.70 0.59
C PRO A 116 -6.90 9.97 0.76
N MET A 117 -5.60 9.83 1.01
CA MET A 117 -4.69 10.95 1.15
C MET A 117 -4.50 11.75 -0.15
N ASN A 118 -4.61 11.09 -1.31
CA ASN A 118 -4.60 11.77 -2.60
C ASN A 118 -5.83 12.67 -2.78
N VAL A 119 -7.00 12.22 -2.32
CA VAL A 119 -8.24 13.02 -2.31
C VAL A 119 -8.06 14.23 -1.40
N ASP A 120 -7.56 14.03 -0.17
CA ASP A 120 -7.35 15.13 0.78
C ASP A 120 -6.35 16.16 0.24
N GLY A 121 -5.25 15.70 -0.33
CA GLY A 121 -4.24 16.58 -0.93
C GLY A 121 -4.77 17.38 -2.13
N TYR A 122 -5.66 16.79 -2.93
CA TYR A 122 -6.29 17.47 -4.05
C TYR A 122 -7.29 18.53 -3.57
N LEU A 123 -8.17 18.17 -2.64
CA LEU A 123 -9.22 19.05 -2.12
C LEU A 123 -8.69 20.20 -1.25
N PHE A 124 -7.41 20.17 -0.88
CA PHE A 124 -6.79 21.29 -0.19
C PHE A 124 -6.70 22.55 -1.05
N THR A 125 -6.45 22.39 -2.35
CA THR A 125 -6.25 23.50 -3.30
C THR A 125 -7.28 23.52 -4.43
N ASN A 126 -7.89 22.38 -4.74
CA ASN A 126 -8.79 22.21 -5.87
C ASN A 126 -10.22 21.90 -5.41
N THR A 127 -11.18 22.15 -6.30
CA THR A 127 -12.58 21.82 -6.07
C THR A 127 -13.03 20.78 -7.08
N ILE A 128 -13.84 19.82 -6.62
CA ILE A 128 -14.53 18.87 -7.49
C ILE A 128 -15.86 19.49 -7.91
N GLN A 129 -16.06 19.62 -9.21
CA GLN A 129 -17.29 20.09 -9.82
C GLN A 129 -18.28 18.94 -10.05
N SER A 130 -19.57 19.27 -10.15
CA SER A 130 -20.62 18.28 -10.43
C SER A 130 -20.51 17.64 -11.82
N SER A 131 -19.78 18.28 -12.75
CA SER A 131 -19.49 17.76 -14.09
C SER A 131 -18.33 16.77 -14.12
N ASN A 132 -17.51 16.70 -13.06
CA ASN A 132 -16.37 15.79 -13.05
C ASN A 132 -16.83 14.34 -12.88
N ILE A 133 -16.25 13.47 -13.69
CA ILE A 133 -16.33 12.02 -13.50
C ILE A 133 -15.27 11.63 -12.47
N LEU A 134 -15.69 11.00 -11.38
CA LEU A 134 -14.81 10.60 -10.29
C LEU A 134 -14.52 9.12 -10.37
N ILE A 135 -13.23 8.77 -10.41
CA ILE A 135 -12.77 7.39 -10.38
C ILE A 135 -11.90 7.19 -9.15
N ALA A 136 -12.28 6.26 -8.29
CA ALA A 136 -11.46 5.78 -7.19
C ALA A 136 -10.81 4.45 -7.60
N ILE A 137 -9.50 4.31 -7.39
CA ILE A 137 -8.78 3.07 -7.75
C ILE A 137 -9.33 1.82 -7.05
N GLY A 138 -9.93 1.99 -5.88
CA GLY A 138 -10.47 0.90 -5.08
C GLY A 138 -11.36 1.39 -3.94
N ARG A 139 -11.91 0.42 -3.19
CA ARG A 139 -12.95 0.62 -2.18
C ARG A 139 -12.61 1.68 -1.13
N THR A 140 -11.41 1.65 -0.56
CA THR A 140 -11.03 2.58 0.53
C THR A 140 -11.05 4.05 0.06
N THR A 141 -10.63 4.32 -1.16
CA THR A 141 -10.65 5.67 -1.76
C THR A 141 -12.08 6.10 -2.11
N GLN A 142 -12.90 5.15 -2.59
CA GLN A 142 -14.31 5.39 -2.88
C GLN A 142 -15.09 5.77 -1.60
N GLU A 143 -14.92 4.99 -0.53
CA GLU A 143 -15.53 5.24 0.78
C GLU A 143 -15.13 6.62 1.33
N HIS A 144 -13.87 7.03 1.14
CA HIS A 144 -13.39 8.34 1.56
C HIS A 144 -14.05 9.50 0.80
N LEU A 145 -14.21 9.37 -0.52
CA LEU A 145 -14.94 10.35 -1.34
C LEU A 145 -16.42 10.43 -0.94
N GLN A 146 -17.06 9.30 -0.66
CA GLN A 146 -18.44 9.23 -0.22
C GLN A 146 -18.64 9.87 1.16
N ALA A 147 -17.70 9.66 2.10
CA ALA A 147 -17.69 10.32 3.40
C ALA A 147 -17.61 11.86 3.27
N LYS A 148 -16.96 12.35 2.21
CA LYS A 148 -16.93 13.77 1.82
C LYS A 148 -18.13 14.22 0.98
N ARG A 149 -19.18 13.38 0.89
CA ARG A 149 -20.47 13.63 0.22
C ARG A 149 -20.42 13.64 -1.31
N PHE A 150 -19.35 13.13 -1.94
CA PHE A 150 -19.35 12.90 -3.37
C PHE A 150 -20.13 11.62 -3.70
N LYS A 151 -21.22 11.77 -4.45
CA LYS A 151 -22.10 10.69 -4.90
C LYS A 151 -21.78 10.43 -6.37
N ASN A 152 -21.70 9.17 -6.80
CA ASN A 152 -21.30 8.72 -8.16
C ASN A 152 -19.79 8.60 -8.40
N VAL A 153 -19.08 7.90 -7.50
CA VAL A 153 -17.67 7.54 -7.68
C VAL A 153 -17.58 6.15 -8.34
N LEU A 154 -16.97 6.08 -9.52
CA LEU A 154 -16.70 4.84 -10.24
C LEU A 154 -15.49 4.13 -9.63
N THR A 155 -15.50 2.81 -9.69
CA THR A 155 -14.39 1.95 -9.22
C THR A 155 -14.11 0.85 -10.22
N PRO A 156 -12.85 0.64 -10.64
CA PRO A 156 -12.51 -0.43 -11.58
C PRO A 156 -12.77 -1.81 -10.97
N PRO A 157 -13.01 -2.85 -11.80
CA PRO A 157 -13.16 -4.22 -11.33
C PRO A 157 -11.95 -4.74 -10.55
N VAL A 158 -10.74 -4.28 -10.91
CA VAL A 158 -9.48 -4.65 -10.25
C VAL A 158 -8.77 -3.39 -9.76
N THR A 159 -8.25 -3.44 -8.53
CA THR A 159 -7.52 -2.31 -7.90
C THR A 159 -6.10 -2.17 -8.47
N ASN A 160 -5.98 -1.78 -9.74
CA ASN A 160 -4.71 -1.45 -10.38
C ASN A 160 -4.88 -0.38 -11.45
N LEU A 161 -3.77 0.21 -11.90
CA LEU A 161 -3.80 1.31 -12.87
C LEU A 161 -4.25 0.88 -14.28
N LEU A 162 -4.02 -0.37 -14.66
CA LEU A 162 -4.46 -0.89 -15.96
C LEU A 162 -5.99 -0.95 -16.04
N SER A 163 -6.64 -1.47 -15.00
CA SER A 163 -8.09 -1.54 -14.92
C SER A 163 -8.74 -0.16 -14.81
N VAL A 164 -8.06 0.82 -14.20
CA VAL A 164 -8.47 2.23 -14.28
C VAL A 164 -8.41 2.76 -15.71
N ALA A 165 -7.31 2.49 -16.43
CA ALA A 165 -7.16 2.92 -17.82
C ALA A 165 -8.23 2.31 -18.73
N ASP A 166 -8.48 0.99 -18.61
CA ASP A 166 -9.53 0.30 -19.36
C ASP A 166 -10.92 0.90 -19.09
N MET A 167 -11.21 1.23 -17.84
CA MET A 167 -12.45 1.91 -17.46
C MET A 167 -12.57 3.27 -18.12
N ILE A 168 -11.51 4.09 -18.11
CA ILE A 168 -11.50 5.41 -18.74
C ILE A 168 -11.73 5.30 -20.25
N CYS A 169 -11.11 4.32 -20.91
CA CYS A 169 -11.29 4.11 -22.35
C CYS A 169 -12.70 3.64 -22.73
N GLY A 170 -13.49 3.13 -21.78
CA GLY A 170 -14.87 2.69 -21.99
C GLY A 170 -15.95 3.74 -21.67
N LEU A 171 -15.57 4.93 -21.20
CA LEU A 171 -16.47 6.06 -20.94
C LEU A 171 -16.75 6.85 -22.22
#